data_AF-A0A2H1IBI3-F1
#
_entry.id   AF-A0A2H1IBI3-F1
#
_cell.length_a   1.000
_cell.length_b   1.000
_cell.length_c   1.000
_cell.angle_alpha   90.00
_cell.angle_beta   90.00
_cell.angle_gamma   90.00
#
_symmetry.space_group_name_H-M   'P 1'
#
loop_
_entity.id
_entity.type
_entity.pdbx_description
1 polymer ?
#
loop_
_entity_poly.entity_id
_entity_poly.type
_entity_poly.pdbx_seq_one_letter_code
_entity_poly.pdbx_strand_id
1 'polypeptide(L)'
;MTVLTSRAFCATIVGMPLSVHTQSILRLIAALANSALDRETLVTQADVRDFALTHGFSPPVRVTADDASGLHALRERLRAAFAAEAPAAEATGTAEIDEATDAHKATDAHEAAASATVARAADLANALFQETNTLPQLQRHDGWGWHLHAVPNEAGIAVRTAADIAIALADAVIDGEVSRIGRCAADDCSALFVDLSRNRSKRFCDRGNCANRTHVAAYRARLTS
;
A
#
# COMPACT_ATOMS: atom_id res chain seq x y z
N MET A 1 -27.77 -19.06 -29.39
CA MET A 1 -27.49 -17.73 -28.81
C MET A 1 -28.05 -17.73 -27.40
N THR A 2 -27.20 -18.00 -26.41
CA THR A 2 -27.57 -17.90 -24.99
C THR A 2 -26.51 -17.05 -24.34
N VAL A 3 -26.84 -15.79 -24.07
CA VAL A 3 -25.98 -14.84 -23.37
C VAL A 3 -26.03 -15.23 -21.90
N LEU A 4 -24.99 -15.89 -21.39
CA LEU A 4 -24.76 -15.98 -19.95
C LEU A 4 -24.34 -14.59 -19.46
N THR A 5 -25.21 -13.97 -18.69
CA THR A 5 -24.91 -12.78 -17.90
C THR A 5 -23.96 -13.17 -16.76
N SER A 6 -22.67 -12.87 -16.94
CA SER A 6 -21.69 -12.98 -15.86
C SER A 6 -21.97 -11.88 -14.82
N ARG A 7 -22.80 -12.21 -13.83
CA ARG A 7 -22.86 -11.49 -12.55
C ARG A 7 -21.67 -11.93 -11.71
N ALA A 8 -20.55 -11.24 -11.83
CA ALA A 8 -19.53 -11.22 -10.79
C ALA A 8 -18.69 -9.95 -10.90
N PHE A 9 -18.43 -9.33 -9.74
CA PHE A 9 -17.50 -8.22 -9.50
C PHE A 9 -17.90 -6.81 -9.91
N CYS A 10 -18.79 -6.22 -9.13
CA CYS A 10 -18.67 -4.79 -8.76
C CYS A 10 -19.35 -4.58 -7.40
N ALA A 11 -18.71 -5.00 -6.31
CA ALA A 11 -19.14 -4.61 -4.97
C ALA A 11 -18.44 -3.29 -4.64
N THR A 12 -19.02 -2.17 -5.05
CA THR A 12 -18.67 -0.86 -4.51
C THR A 12 -18.96 -0.88 -3.01
N ILE A 13 -17.96 -0.66 -2.17
CA ILE A 13 -18.22 -0.35 -0.77
C ILE A 13 -18.87 1.03 -0.76
N VAL A 14 -20.18 1.08 -0.50
CA VAL A 14 -20.94 2.34 -0.39
C VAL A 14 -20.25 3.23 0.65
N GLY A 15 -19.76 4.39 0.23
CA GLY A 15 -19.02 5.35 1.07
C GLY A 15 -17.48 5.25 1.02
N MET A 16 -16.90 4.45 0.12
CA MET A 16 -15.44 4.48 -0.13
C MET A 16 -15.10 5.52 -1.21
N PRO A 17 -14.33 6.58 -0.90
CA PRO A 17 -14.08 7.67 -1.86
C PRO A 17 -13.11 7.26 -2.98
N LEU A 18 -12.32 6.21 -2.78
CA LEU A 18 -11.34 5.75 -3.75
C LEU A 18 -11.95 4.87 -4.85
N SER A 19 -11.55 5.11 -6.10
CA SER A 19 -11.95 4.29 -7.24
C SER A 19 -11.53 2.83 -7.08
N VAL A 20 -12.22 1.90 -7.77
CA VAL A 20 -11.86 0.47 -7.75
C VAL A 20 -10.43 0.26 -8.27
N HIS A 21 -9.98 1.05 -9.25
CA HIS A 21 -8.62 1.01 -9.75
C HIS A 21 -7.62 1.42 -8.66
N THR A 22 -7.85 2.57 -8.02
CA THR A 22 -7.04 3.07 -6.90
C THR A 22 -6.93 2.02 -5.79
N GLN A 23 -8.05 1.41 -5.39
CA GLN A 23 -8.06 0.35 -4.37
C GLN A 23 -7.21 -0.87 -4.78
N SER A 24 -7.23 -1.27 -6.05
CA SER A 24 -6.40 -2.36 -6.57
C SER A 24 -4.91 -2.00 -6.51
N ILE A 25 -4.56 -0.77 -6.88
CA ILE A 25 -3.18 -0.29 -6.80
C ILE A 25 -2.69 -0.15 -5.35
N LEU A 26 -3.55 0.25 -4.41
CA LEU A 26 -3.19 0.23 -2.99
C LEU A 26 -2.83 -1.20 -2.52
N ARG A 27 -3.58 -2.22 -2.93
CA ARG A 27 -3.23 -3.62 -2.64
C ARG A 27 -1.89 -4.02 -3.26
N LEU A 28 -1.63 -3.59 -4.50
CA LEU A 28 -0.35 -3.78 -5.18
C LEU A 28 0.81 -3.12 -4.40
N ILE A 29 0.63 -1.91 -3.86
CA ILE A 29 1.64 -1.25 -3.01
C ILE A 29 2.04 -2.14 -1.84
N ALA A 30 1.06 -2.65 -1.07
CA ALA A 30 1.37 -3.53 0.06
C ALA A 30 2.00 -4.85 -0.40
N ALA A 31 1.57 -5.42 -1.52
CA ALA A 31 2.14 -6.65 -2.04
C ALA A 31 3.60 -6.47 -2.48
N LEU A 32 3.92 -5.40 -3.21
CA LEU A 32 5.27 -5.05 -3.63
C LEU A 32 6.16 -4.76 -2.42
N ALA A 33 5.68 -3.93 -1.47
CA ALA A 33 6.39 -3.60 -0.23
C ALA A 33 6.75 -4.83 0.63
N ASN A 34 5.97 -5.90 0.50
CA ASN A 34 6.13 -7.13 1.27
C ASN A 34 6.81 -8.26 0.49
N SER A 35 7.26 -8.03 -0.74
CA SER A 35 7.80 -9.06 -1.65
C SER A 35 9.17 -9.65 -1.26
N ALA A 36 9.84 -9.10 -0.23
CA ALA A 36 11.12 -9.62 0.27
C ALA A 36 11.15 -9.85 1.80
N LEU A 37 9.99 -9.90 2.47
CA LEU A 37 9.98 -10.04 3.93
C LEU A 37 10.47 -11.41 4.41
N ASP A 38 10.03 -12.49 3.77
CA ASP A 38 10.45 -13.86 4.09
C ASP A 38 11.59 -14.34 3.18
N ARG A 39 11.48 -14.00 1.90
CA ARG A 39 12.46 -14.26 0.83
C ARG A 39 12.17 -13.31 -0.32
N GLU A 40 13.18 -13.00 -1.14
CA GLU A 40 12.97 -12.27 -2.40
C GLU A 40 12.07 -13.10 -3.33
N THR A 41 10.98 -12.50 -3.80
CA THR A 41 10.04 -13.15 -4.73
C THR A 41 10.17 -12.65 -6.16
N LEU A 42 10.82 -11.51 -6.42
CA LEU A 42 10.94 -10.92 -7.76
C LEU A 42 12.32 -11.16 -8.38
N VAL A 43 12.73 -12.44 -8.44
CA VAL A 43 14.10 -12.82 -8.82
C VAL A 43 14.28 -12.84 -10.34
N THR A 44 13.29 -13.35 -11.07
CA THR A 44 13.37 -13.57 -12.52
C THR A 44 12.31 -12.74 -13.27
N GLN A 45 12.50 -12.58 -14.59
CA GLN A 45 11.47 -11.97 -15.44
C GLN A 45 10.14 -12.74 -15.42
N ALA A 46 10.17 -14.05 -15.16
CA ALA A 46 8.96 -14.85 -15.01
C ALA A 46 8.22 -14.48 -13.72
N ASP A 47 8.95 -14.32 -12.61
CA ASP A 47 8.37 -13.89 -11.33
C ASP A 47 7.77 -12.48 -11.43
N VAL A 48 8.49 -11.57 -12.09
CA VAL A 48 8.01 -10.21 -12.35
C VAL A 48 6.73 -10.21 -13.20
N ARG A 49 6.65 -11.08 -14.21
CA ARG A 49 5.45 -11.23 -15.04
C ARG A 49 4.28 -11.79 -14.23
N ASP A 50 4.52 -12.84 -13.44
CA ASP A 50 3.50 -13.48 -12.60
C ASP A 50 2.94 -12.50 -11.55
N PHE A 51 3.83 -11.74 -10.91
CA PHE A 51 3.47 -10.66 -10.00
C PHE A 51 2.56 -9.64 -10.67
N ALA A 52 2.92 -9.16 -11.87
CA ALA A 52 2.12 -8.19 -12.60
C ALA A 52 0.72 -8.73 -12.95
N LEU A 53 0.64 -9.95 -13.48
CA LEU A 53 -0.64 -10.57 -13.83
C LEU A 53 -1.52 -10.78 -12.58
N THR A 54 -0.93 -11.23 -11.48
CA THR A 54 -1.62 -11.40 -10.19
C THR A 54 -2.21 -10.09 -9.67
N HIS A 55 -1.55 -8.97 -9.97
CA HIS A 55 -1.97 -7.63 -9.54
C HIS A 55 -2.77 -6.84 -10.58
N GLY A 56 -3.32 -7.53 -11.59
CA GLY A 56 -4.34 -6.97 -12.48
C GLY A 56 -3.77 -6.23 -13.70
N PHE A 57 -2.47 -6.36 -14.00
CA PHE A 57 -1.94 -5.89 -15.27
C PHE A 57 -2.35 -6.85 -16.40
N SER A 58 -3.15 -6.37 -17.34
CA SER A 58 -3.58 -7.16 -18.49
C SER A 58 -2.45 -7.43 -19.50
N PRO A 59 -2.47 -8.58 -20.20
CA PRO A 59 -1.62 -8.83 -21.36
C PRO A 59 -1.87 -7.86 -22.54
N PRO A 60 -0.86 -7.56 -23.37
CA PRO A 60 0.52 -8.04 -23.25
C PRO A 60 1.30 -7.31 -22.14
N VAL A 61 1.87 -8.08 -21.19
CA VAL A 61 2.77 -7.53 -20.16
C VAL A 61 4.20 -7.60 -20.66
N ARG A 62 4.77 -6.46 -21.02
CA ARG A 62 6.17 -6.36 -21.40
C ARG A 62 7.07 -6.35 -20.17
N VAL A 63 7.97 -7.32 -20.09
CA VAL A 63 9.00 -7.43 -19.04
C VAL A 63 10.37 -7.33 -19.71
N THR A 64 11.22 -6.48 -19.16
CA THR A 64 12.57 -6.14 -19.59
C THR A 64 13.59 -6.68 -18.58
N ALA A 65 14.89 -6.59 -18.88
CA ALA A 65 15.95 -7.04 -17.98
C ALA A 65 16.02 -6.21 -16.69
N ASP A 66 15.61 -4.95 -16.74
CA ASP A 66 15.77 -4.00 -15.64
C ASP A 66 14.56 -3.97 -14.68
N ASP A 67 13.44 -4.60 -15.07
CA ASP A 67 12.19 -4.48 -14.33
C ASP A 67 12.25 -5.05 -12.91
N ALA A 68 13.01 -6.13 -12.68
CA ALA A 68 13.20 -6.67 -11.34
C ALA A 68 13.90 -5.64 -10.42
N SER A 69 15.03 -5.09 -10.87
CA SER A 69 15.76 -4.05 -10.13
C SER A 69 14.94 -2.78 -9.93
N GLY A 70 14.15 -2.38 -10.94
CA GLY A 70 13.23 -1.24 -10.84
C GLY A 70 12.15 -1.45 -9.78
N LEU A 71 11.53 -2.64 -9.75
CA LEU A 71 10.53 -3.00 -8.73
C LEU A 71 11.15 -3.12 -7.34
N HIS A 72 12.39 -3.61 -7.20
CA HIS A 72 13.11 -3.61 -5.92
C HIS A 72 13.37 -2.19 -5.42
N ALA A 73 13.85 -1.28 -6.28
CA ALA A 73 14.06 0.11 -5.90
C ALA A 73 12.74 0.80 -5.48
N LEU A 74 11.66 0.53 -6.22
CA LEU A 74 10.33 1.04 -5.88
C LEU A 74 9.82 0.47 -4.55
N ARG A 75 10.02 -0.82 -4.28
CA ARG A 75 9.71 -1.45 -2.99
C ARG A 75 10.38 -0.72 -1.84
N GLU A 76 11.69 -0.47 -1.91
CA GLU A 76 12.41 0.18 -0.83
C GLU A 76 11.89 1.60 -0.57
N ARG A 77 11.54 2.35 -1.63
CA ARG A 77 10.91 3.67 -1.52
C ARG A 77 9.54 3.62 -0.85
N LEU A 78 8.70 2.64 -1.21
CA LEU A 78 7.40 2.43 -0.56
C LEU A 78 7.55 2.08 0.91
N ARG A 79 8.50 1.20 1.26
CA ARG A 79 8.80 0.87 2.65
C ARG A 79 9.30 2.10 3.40
N ALA A 80 10.19 2.90 2.82
CA ALA A 80 10.66 4.14 3.43
C ALA A 80 9.53 5.15 3.64
N ALA A 81 8.53 5.22 2.75
CA ALA A 81 7.39 6.13 2.86
C ALA A 81 6.36 5.70 3.92
N PHE A 82 6.16 4.39 4.15
CA PHE A 82 5.05 3.89 4.96
C PHE A 82 5.43 3.06 6.19
N ALA A 83 6.66 2.54 6.25
CA ALA A 83 7.13 1.74 7.38
C ALA A 83 7.94 2.53 8.41
N ALA A 84 8.29 3.80 8.12
CA ALA A 84 9.01 4.62 9.08
C ALA A 84 8.14 4.85 10.32
N GLU A 85 8.72 4.60 11.49
CA GLU A 85 8.12 4.92 12.77
C GLU A 85 8.06 6.45 12.94
N ALA A 86 7.07 6.93 13.68
CA ALA A 86 7.14 8.27 14.24
C ALA A 86 8.47 8.39 15.01
N PRO A 87 9.21 9.52 14.91
CA PRO A 87 10.37 9.70 15.77
C PRO A 87 9.92 9.51 17.21
N ALA A 88 10.53 8.54 17.91
CA ALA A 88 10.31 8.33 19.31
C ALA A 88 10.61 9.67 20.00
N ALA A 89 9.63 10.23 20.72
CA ALA A 89 9.86 11.38 21.58
C ALA A 89 11.07 11.04 22.45
N GLU A 90 12.15 11.82 22.32
CA GLU A 90 13.39 11.61 23.07
C GLU A 90 13.04 11.54 24.56
N ALA A 91 13.18 10.34 25.13
CA ALA A 91 13.02 10.08 26.55
C ALA A 91 14.14 10.81 27.30
N THR A 92 13.90 12.10 27.57
CA THR A 92 14.83 12.96 28.29
C THR A 92 14.19 13.32 29.62
N GLY A 93 14.72 12.70 30.69
CA GLY A 93 14.66 13.24 32.04
C GLY A 93 13.45 12.84 32.88
N THR A 94 13.74 12.24 34.02
CA THR A 94 12.87 12.07 35.17
C THR A 94 12.28 13.42 35.60
N ALA A 95 11.04 13.71 35.22
CA ALA A 95 10.22 14.76 35.80
C ALA A 95 8.81 14.20 36.04
N GLU A 96 8.22 14.57 37.17
CA GLU A 96 6.92 14.08 37.64
C GLU A 96 5.85 14.13 36.55
N ILE A 97 5.14 13.01 36.43
CA ILE A 97 4.31 12.64 35.28
C ILE A 97 2.89 13.16 35.50
N ASP A 98 2.45 14.14 34.70
CA ASP A 98 1.06 14.57 34.64
C ASP A 98 0.35 13.84 33.49
N GLU A 99 -0.47 12.85 33.85
CA GLU A 99 -1.12 11.88 32.95
C GLU A 99 -1.98 12.56 31.86
N ALA A 100 -2.52 13.75 32.12
CA ALA A 100 -3.30 14.51 31.14
C ALA A 100 -2.43 15.20 30.08
N THR A 101 -1.23 15.65 30.46
CA THR A 101 -0.28 16.33 29.55
C THR A 101 0.38 15.34 28.60
N ASP A 102 0.62 14.11 29.04
CA ASP A 102 1.25 13.06 28.22
C ASP A 102 0.31 12.52 27.12
N ALA A 103 -0.99 12.41 27.41
CA ALA A 103 -1.98 12.00 26.42
C ALA A 103 -2.13 13.01 25.26
N HIS A 104 -2.04 14.32 25.56
CA HIS A 104 -2.07 15.37 24.54
C HIS A 104 -0.82 15.34 23.66
N LYS A 105 0.37 15.27 24.28
CA LYS A 105 1.65 15.15 23.55
C LYS A 105 1.71 13.91 22.66
N ALA A 106 1.17 12.78 23.11
CA ALA A 106 1.10 11.54 22.31
C ALA A 106 0.16 11.69 21.09
N THR A 107 -0.93 12.44 21.24
CA THR A 107 -1.87 12.74 20.15
C THR A 107 -1.21 13.64 19.10
N ASP A 108 -0.54 14.71 19.55
CA ASP A 108 0.18 15.64 18.66
C ASP A 108 1.30 14.93 17.88
N ALA A 109 2.03 14.02 18.54
CA ALA A 109 3.07 13.23 17.90
C ALA A 109 2.49 12.26 16.84
N HIS A 110 1.33 11.65 17.13
CA HIS A 110 0.64 10.78 16.17
C HIS A 110 0.14 11.56 14.96
N GLU A 111 -0.44 12.74 15.18
CA GLU A 111 -0.91 13.63 14.12
C GLU A 111 0.25 14.16 13.27
N ALA A 112 1.36 14.57 13.90
CA ALA A 112 2.57 14.98 13.22
C ALA A 112 3.16 13.83 12.37
N ALA A 113 3.19 12.61 12.90
CA ALA A 113 3.65 11.43 12.17
C ALA A 113 2.73 11.06 11.00
N ALA A 114 1.42 11.19 11.18
CA ALA A 114 0.44 11.00 10.11
C ALA A 114 0.65 12.05 9.01
N SER A 115 0.81 13.32 9.38
CA SER A 115 1.09 14.42 8.45
C SER A 115 2.41 14.20 7.70
N ALA A 116 3.48 13.79 8.39
CA ALA A 116 4.75 13.45 7.76
C ALA A 116 4.65 12.24 6.81
N THR A 117 3.76 11.29 7.08
CA THR A 117 3.48 10.17 6.17
C THR A 117 2.74 10.63 4.92
N VAL A 118 1.77 11.53 5.06
CA VAL A 118 1.08 12.16 3.92
C VAL A 118 2.07 12.94 3.05
N ALA A 119 2.95 13.74 3.66
CA ALA A 119 3.98 14.49 2.94
C ALA A 119 4.91 13.56 2.14
N ARG A 120 5.42 12.48 2.74
CA ARG A 120 6.26 11.49 2.05
C ARG A 120 5.51 10.78 0.91
N ALA A 121 4.23 10.49 1.09
CA ALA A 121 3.41 9.89 0.04
C ALA A 121 3.24 10.85 -1.15
N ALA A 122 3.01 12.14 -0.89
CA ALA A 122 2.94 13.18 -1.91
C ALA A 122 4.29 13.36 -2.64
N ASP A 123 5.39 13.42 -1.91
CA ASP A 123 6.73 13.52 -2.48
C ASP A 123 7.06 12.32 -3.36
N LEU A 124 6.73 11.10 -2.90
CA LEU A 124 6.90 9.89 -3.69
C LEU A 124 6.05 9.91 -4.96
N ALA A 125 4.77 10.29 -4.88
CA ALA A 125 3.90 10.39 -6.04
C ALA A 125 4.47 11.38 -7.09
N ASN A 126 4.90 12.56 -6.65
CA ASN A 126 5.49 13.57 -7.53
C ASN A 126 6.80 13.10 -8.19
N ALA A 127 7.68 12.46 -7.42
CA ALA A 127 8.93 11.90 -7.95
C ALA A 127 8.64 10.84 -9.02
N LEU A 128 7.70 9.92 -8.74
CA LEU A 128 7.32 8.88 -9.69
C LEU A 128 6.71 9.48 -10.97
N PHE A 129 5.82 10.47 -10.88
CA PHE A 129 5.27 11.14 -12.06
C PHE A 129 6.36 11.75 -12.95
N GLN A 130 7.37 12.38 -12.35
CA GLN A 130 8.49 12.97 -13.07
C GLN A 130 9.37 11.89 -13.71
N GLU A 131 9.76 10.86 -12.95
CA GLU A 131 10.63 9.78 -13.41
C GLU A 131 10.01 8.97 -14.56
N THR A 132 8.68 8.74 -14.51
CA THR A 132 7.98 7.96 -15.54
C THR A 132 7.47 8.81 -16.70
N ASN A 133 7.67 10.15 -16.66
CA ASN A 133 7.11 11.10 -17.62
C ASN A 133 5.61 10.86 -17.86
N THR A 134 4.86 10.73 -16.76
CA THR A 134 3.46 10.33 -16.81
C THR A 134 2.62 11.31 -17.62
N LEU A 135 1.84 10.78 -18.55
CA LEU A 135 0.87 11.49 -19.38
C LEU A 135 -0.46 10.73 -19.31
N PRO A 136 -1.27 10.95 -18.26
CA PRO A 136 -2.47 10.15 -18.02
C PRO A 136 -3.47 10.21 -19.18
N GLN A 137 -3.97 9.06 -19.60
CA GLN A 137 -4.97 8.91 -20.65
C GLN A 137 -6.15 8.08 -20.15
N LEU A 138 -7.37 8.52 -20.45
CA LEU A 138 -8.57 7.72 -20.20
C LEU A 138 -8.65 6.59 -21.21
N GLN A 139 -8.79 5.37 -20.69
CA GLN A 139 -8.85 4.12 -21.43
C GLN A 139 -10.10 3.32 -21.04
N ARG A 140 -10.53 2.44 -21.95
CA ARG A 140 -11.63 1.49 -21.70
C ARG A 140 -11.38 0.21 -22.49
N HIS A 141 -10.88 -0.82 -21.82
CA HIS A 141 -10.59 -2.15 -22.40
C HIS A 141 -10.64 -3.27 -21.33
N ASP A 142 -10.46 -4.52 -21.76
CA ASP A 142 -10.35 -5.73 -20.92
C ASP A 142 -11.52 -5.96 -19.95
N GLY A 143 -12.72 -5.54 -20.33
CA GLY A 143 -13.91 -5.66 -19.48
C GLY A 143 -13.95 -4.68 -18.30
N TRP A 144 -12.97 -3.78 -18.20
CA TRP A 144 -12.97 -2.68 -17.23
C TRP A 144 -13.76 -1.48 -17.79
N GLY A 145 -14.36 -0.72 -16.87
CA GLY A 145 -14.91 0.59 -17.17
C GLY A 145 -13.82 1.60 -17.56
N TRP A 146 -14.18 2.88 -17.60
CA TRP A 146 -13.20 3.94 -17.79
C TRP A 146 -12.16 3.92 -16.67
N HIS A 147 -10.88 3.91 -17.03
CA HIS A 147 -9.74 3.96 -16.11
C HIS A 147 -8.57 4.73 -16.73
N LEU A 148 -7.59 5.12 -15.92
CA LEU A 148 -6.42 5.85 -16.38
C LEU A 148 -5.28 4.89 -16.70
N HIS A 149 -4.59 5.14 -17.80
CA HIS A 149 -3.22 4.67 -18.03
C HIS A 149 -2.29 5.85 -17.88
N ALA A 150 -1.26 5.72 -17.03
CA ALA A 150 -0.29 6.78 -16.79
C ALA A 150 0.82 6.86 -17.86
N VAL A 151 1.10 5.73 -18.52
CA VAL A 151 2.16 5.53 -19.51
C VAL A 151 1.69 4.57 -20.62
N PRO A 152 2.38 4.50 -21.77
CA PRO A 152 2.05 3.55 -22.83
C PRO A 152 2.10 2.08 -22.37
N ASN A 153 1.29 1.22 -22.99
CA ASN A 153 1.20 -0.21 -22.65
C ASN A 153 2.52 -0.97 -22.94
N GLU A 154 3.34 -0.42 -23.83
CA GLU A 154 4.64 -0.95 -24.24
C GLU A 154 5.77 -0.58 -23.28
N ALA A 155 5.49 0.26 -22.27
CA ALA A 155 6.45 0.55 -21.21
C ALA A 155 6.79 -0.73 -20.40
N GLY A 156 8.03 -0.81 -19.91
CA GLY A 156 8.43 -1.88 -19.00
C GLY A 156 7.54 -1.91 -17.76
N ILE A 157 7.33 -3.09 -17.19
CA ILE A 157 6.34 -3.27 -16.12
C ILE A 157 6.70 -2.50 -14.84
N ALA A 158 7.98 -2.26 -14.56
CA ALA A 158 8.39 -1.43 -13.44
C ALA A 158 7.95 0.03 -13.64
N VAL A 159 8.06 0.57 -14.86
CA VAL A 159 7.61 1.93 -15.20
C VAL A 159 6.10 2.04 -15.10
N ARG A 160 5.34 1.06 -15.63
CA ARG A 160 3.89 1.02 -15.52
C ARG A 160 3.43 0.95 -14.07
N THR A 161 4.07 0.09 -13.27
CA THR A 161 3.81 -0.05 -11.83
C THR A 161 4.08 1.24 -11.07
N ALA A 162 5.23 1.89 -11.31
CA ALA A 162 5.57 3.18 -10.71
C ALA A 162 4.53 4.26 -11.03
N ALA A 163 4.12 4.34 -12.30
CA ALA A 163 3.20 5.36 -12.77
C ALA A 163 1.77 5.17 -12.23
N ASP A 164 1.27 3.93 -12.16
CA ASP A 164 -0.03 3.61 -11.56
C ASP A 164 -0.03 3.87 -10.05
N ILE A 165 1.07 3.52 -9.37
CA ILE A 165 1.28 3.84 -7.95
C ILE A 165 1.27 5.35 -7.71
N ALA A 166 1.88 6.15 -8.60
CA ALA A 166 1.85 7.61 -8.50
C ALA A 166 0.42 8.16 -8.52
N ILE A 167 -0.43 7.69 -9.45
CA ILE A 167 -1.85 8.06 -9.50
C ILE A 167 -2.55 7.68 -8.19
N ALA A 168 -2.39 6.44 -7.74
CA ALA A 168 -3.10 5.96 -6.57
C ALA A 168 -2.68 6.66 -5.27
N LEU A 169 -1.40 7.01 -5.14
CA LEU A 169 -0.90 7.82 -4.04
C LEU A 169 -1.42 9.26 -4.11
N ALA A 170 -1.47 9.87 -5.29
CA ALA A 170 -2.05 11.20 -5.48
C ALA A 170 -3.54 11.24 -5.09
N ASP A 171 -4.33 10.26 -5.56
CA ASP A 171 -5.74 10.11 -5.16
C ASP A 171 -5.87 9.98 -3.63
N ALA A 172 -5.07 9.09 -3.02
CA ALA A 172 -5.12 8.87 -1.58
C ALA A 172 -4.70 10.11 -0.77
N VAL A 173 -3.77 10.93 -1.27
CA VAL A 173 -3.41 12.21 -0.65
C VAL A 173 -4.54 13.22 -0.76
N ILE A 174 -5.11 13.39 -1.95
CA ILE A 174 -6.19 14.37 -2.22
C ILE A 174 -7.44 14.04 -1.40
N ASP A 175 -7.80 12.75 -1.33
CA ASP A 175 -9.01 12.30 -0.62
C ASP A 175 -8.79 12.12 0.90
N GLY A 176 -7.56 12.35 1.41
CA GLY A 176 -7.24 12.16 2.83
C GLY A 176 -7.28 10.70 3.29
N GLU A 177 -6.91 9.78 2.41
CA GLU A 177 -7.00 8.32 2.60
C GLU A 177 -5.65 7.61 2.72
N VAL A 178 -4.55 8.35 2.84
CA VAL A 178 -3.18 7.80 3.06
C VAL A 178 -3.13 6.87 4.26
N SER A 179 -3.91 7.14 5.32
CA SER A 179 -3.97 6.33 6.54
C SER A 179 -4.51 4.91 6.31
N ARG A 180 -5.01 4.58 5.12
CA ARG A 180 -5.39 3.21 4.76
C ARG A 180 -4.18 2.31 4.59
N ILE A 181 -3.01 2.85 4.26
CA ILE A 181 -1.76 2.10 4.22
C ILE A 181 -1.15 2.15 5.62
N GLY A 182 -0.96 1.00 6.25
CA GLY A 182 -0.41 0.91 7.60
C GLY A 182 0.64 -0.18 7.74
N ARG A 183 1.42 -0.13 8.82
CA ARG A 183 2.32 -1.21 9.23
C ARG A 183 1.61 -2.17 10.18
N CYS A 184 1.84 -3.46 10.00
CA CYS A 184 1.29 -4.52 10.85
C CYS A 184 1.59 -4.24 12.33
N ALA A 185 0.57 -4.36 13.18
CA ALA A 185 0.66 -4.11 14.61
C ALA A 185 1.20 -5.31 15.43
N ALA A 186 1.69 -6.38 14.78
CA ALA A 186 2.36 -7.47 15.49
C ALA A 186 3.84 -7.14 15.70
N ASP A 187 4.33 -7.36 16.92
CA ASP A 187 5.67 -6.94 17.36
C ASP A 187 6.81 -7.48 16.48
N ASP A 188 6.64 -8.68 15.92
CA ASP A 188 7.62 -9.36 15.07
C ASP A 188 7.32 -9.24 13.56
N CYS A 189 6.50 -8.27 13.16
CA CYS A 189 6.07 -8.11 11.77
C CYS A 189 6.26 -6.67 11.26
N SER A 190 6.98 -6.53 10.15
CA SER A 190 7.19 -5.25 9.46
C SER A 190 6.43 -5.14 8.13
N ALA A 191 5.42 -6.00 7.94
CA ALA A 191 4.60 -5.99 6.73
C ALA A 191 3.69 -4.77 6.67
N LEU A 192 3.52 -4.21 5.48
CA LEU A 192 2.48 -3.23 5.21
C LEU A 192 1.14 -3.93 4.97
N PHE A 193 0.04 -3.25 5.31
CA PHE A 193 -1.32 -3.65 4.98
C PHE A 193 -2.07 -2.48 4.35
N VAL A 194 -3.18 -2.79 3.67
CA VAL A 194 -4.16 -1.79 3.25
C VAL A 194 -5.51 -2.09 3.89
N ASP A 195 -6.09 -1.07 4.52
CA ASP A 195 -7.42 -1.11 5.09
C ASP A 195 -8.47 -0.56 4.15
N LEU A 196 -9.13 -1.48 3.45
CA LEU A 196 -10.27 -1.19 2.61
C LEU A 196 -11.62 -1.51 3.28
N SER A 197 -11.61 -1.73 4.60
CA SER A 197 -12.84 -1.90 5.37
C SER A 197 -13.58 -0.56 5.53
N ARG A 198 -14.89 -0.66 5.77
CA ARG A 198 -15.76 0.51 5.96
C ARG A 198 -15.38 1.33 7.21
N ASN A 199 -14.93 0.66 8.27
CA ASN A 199 -14.71 1.26 9.59
C ASN A 199 -13.23 1.52 9.91
N ARG A 200 -12.32 1.36 8.94
CA ARG A 200 -10.87 1.59 9.13
C ARG A 200 -10.29 0.86 10.36
N SER A 201 -10.73 -0.39 10.58
CA SER A 201 -10.39 -1.17 11.79
C SER A 201 -9.28 -2.20 11.62
N LYS A 202 -8.71 -2.33 10.43
CA LYS A 202 -7.64 -3.30 10.17
C LYS A 202 -6.35 -2.83 10.83
N ARG A 203 -5.71 -3.75 11.55
CA ARG A 203 -4.43 -3.51 12.26
C ARG A 203 -3.32 -4.49 11.87
N PHE A 204 -3.65 -5.56 11.15
CA PHE A 204 -2.75 -6.66 10.87
C PHE A 204 -2.68 -6.96 9.36
N CYS A 205 -1.53 -7.46 8.91
CA CYS A 205 -1.31 -7.85 7.52
C CYS A 205 -2.02 -9.16 7.15
N ASP A 206 -2.21 -9.39 5.84
CA ASP A 206 -2.89 -10.59 5.32
C ASP A 206 -1.98 -11.80 5.14
N ARG A 207 -0.65 -11.63 5.28
CA ARG A 207 0.35 -12.63 4.88
C ARG A 207 0.80 -13.55 6.03
N GLY A 208 0.81 -13.05 7.26
CA GLY A 208 1.43 -13.73 8.42
C GLY A 208 0.46 -14.28 9.46
N ASN A 209 -0.86 -14.27 9.19
CA ASN A 209 -1.90 -14.57 10.18
C ASN A 209 -1.72 -13.82 11.51
N CYS A 210 -1.21 -12.58 11.44
CA CYS A 210 -0.77 -11.81 12.59
C CYS A 210 -1.91 -11.53 13.57
N ALA A 211 -3.13 -11.27 13.07
CA ALA A 211 -4.30 -11.07 13.91
C ALA A 211 -4.54 -12.26 14.87
N ASN A 212 -4.55 -13.48 14.33
CA ASN A 212 -4.76 -14.68 15.14
C ASN A 212 -3.59 -14.92 16.09
N ARG A 213 -2.34 -14.77 15.60
CA ARG A 213 -1.12 -14.93 16.43
C ARG A 213 -1.15 -14.01 17.65
N THR A 214 -1.45 -12.73 17.46
CA THR A 214 -1.55 -11.75 18.55
C THR A 214 -2.72 -12.05 19.49
N HIS A 215 -3.89 -12.42 18.98
CA HIS A 215 -5.04 -12.78 19.83
C HIS A 215 -4.75 -14.01 20.70
N VAL A 216 -4.13 -15.05 20.14
CA VAL A 216 -3.76 -16.27 20.88
C VAL A 216 -2.71 -15.95 21.96
N ALA A 217 -1.71 -15.13 21.66
CA ALA A 217 -0.72 -14.70 22.64
C ALA A 217 -1.36 -13.93 23.81
N ALA A 218 -2.24 -12.96 23.52
CA ALA A 218 -2.95 -12.20 24.53
C ALA A 218 -3.87 -13.07 25.40
N TYR A 219 -4.57 -14.04 24.80
CA TYR A 219 -5.37 -15.01 25.54
C TYR A 219 -4.51 -15.85 26.50
N ARG A 220 -3.37 -16.38 26.03
CA ARG A 220 -2.45 -17.16 26.86
C ARG A 220 -1.90 -16.35 28.04
N ALA A 221 -1.52 -15.08 27.81
CA ALA A 221 -1.04 -14.20 28.87
C ALA A 221 -2.07 -14.03 30.00
N ARG A 222 -3.36 -13.92 29.65
CA ARG A 222 -4.46 -13.80 30.63
C ARG A 222 -4.73 -15.07 31.44
N LEU A 223 -4.34 -16.25 30.94
CA LEU A 223 -4.48 -17.52 31.68
C LEU A 223 -3.33 -17.75 32.65
N THR A 224 -2.18 -17.11 32.42
CA THR A 224 -0.99 -17.19 33.27
C THR A 224 -0.85 -16.00 34.23
N SER A 225 -1.79 -15.04 34.17
CA SER A 225 -1.91 -13.89 35.09
C SER A 225 -2.92 -14.20 36.18
#